data_AF-A0A9W8PKZ5-F1
#
_entry.id   AF-A0A9W8PKZ5-F1
#
_cell.length_a   1.000
_cell.length_b   1.000
_cell.length_c   1.000
_cell.angle_alpha   90.00
_cell.angle_beta   90.00
_cell.angle_gamma   90.00
#
_symmetry.space_group_name_H-M   'P 1'
#
loop_
_entity.id
_entity.type
_entity.pdbx_description
1 polymer ?
#
loop_
_entity_poly.entity_id
_entity_poly.type
_entity_poly.pdbx_seq_one_letter_code
_entity_poly.pdbx_strand_id
1 'polypeptide(L)'
;MAALLDGLISSRETSTSFDFATPPGPPLSIQPEGAISSSSRFQARTEYVGRRIAAQAVALAQTGQTTFIHHSQVETSPIIQDALAGSSLHAMRNPANATIVKNEISRRAALLIQAVETLIAHCPTAGLDLLPPVQALLIYQSIRLFSTIDITQQAQAERDATYLASWAAKLREELQPFNTPRDWTHWVRQESVRRTILFVEVITGVYRFLKLGWDTGEREIDNLSFTAQAALWEARSEVEWEMAWTKYPRLEATMSTFRRDTKAGKADDFEEMGIIFRATFTGLEALERWLGGDRDLLRKWGLREQTLPQY
;
A
#
# COMPACT_ATOMS: atom_id res chain seq x y z
N MET A 1 -4.28 -10.87 -41.92
CA MET A 1 -5.20 -10.27 -40.93
C MET A 1 -6.16 -11.29 -40.32
N ALA A 2 -5.68 -12.49 -39.98
CA ALA A 2 -6.43 -13.48 -39.18
C ALA A 2 -5.50 -14.21 -38.17
N ALA A 3 -4.27 -13.70 -37.98
CA ALA A 3 -3.29 -14.22 -37.01
C ALA A 3 -3.01 -13.21 -35.87
N LEU A 4 -3.82 -12.15 -35.78
CA LEU A 4 -3.68 -11.05 -34.80
C LEU A 4 -4.78 -11.07 -33.72
N LEU A 5 -5.70 -12.04 -33.77
CA LEU A 5 -6.82 -12.16 -32.83
C LEU A 5 -6.73 -13.39 -31.90
N ASP A 6 -5.96 -14.43 -32.27
CA ASP A 6 -5.77 -15.61 -31.41
C ASP A 6 -4.73 -15.42 -30.29
N GLY A 7 -3.96 -14.31 -30.31
CA GLY A 7 -3.00 -13.97 -29.26
C GLY A 7 -3.62 -13.29 -28.03
N LEU A 8 -4.92 -13.03 -28.03
CA LEU A 8 -5.63 -12.26 -26.99
C LEU A 8 -6.44 -13.13 -26.01
N ILE A 9 -6.44 -14.45 -26.18
CA ILE A 9 -7.14 -15.39 -25.29
C ILE A 9 -6.12 -16.34 -24.65
N SER A 10 -5.19 -15.79 -23.88
CA SER A 10 -4.50 -16.54 -22.82
C SER A 10 -3.84 -15.57 -21.83
N SER A 11 -4.61 -14.61 -21.31
CA SER A 11 -4.24 -13.92 -20.07
C SER A 11 -4.58 -14.81 -18.88
N ARG A 12 -3.87 -15.94 -18.76
CA ARG A 12 -3.83 -16.72 -17.52
C ARG A 12 -2.57 -16.33 -16.77
N GLU A 13 -2.73 -15.38 -15.86
CA GLU A 13 -2.06 -15.32 -14.55
C GLU A 13 -2.52 -14.05 -13.83
N THR A 14 -3.69 -14.12 -13.19
CA THR A 14 -4.10 -13.20 -12.11
C THR A 14 -4.32 -13.94 -10.79
N SER A 15 -3.77 -15.15 -10.66
CA SER A 15 -3.69 -15.80 -9.36
C SER A 15 -2.34 -15.46 -8.75
N THR A 16 -2.27 -14.36 -8.01
CA THR A 16 -1.15 -14.03 -7.13
C THR A 16 -1.19 -14.96 -5.92
N SER A 17 -0.86 -16.24 -6.14
CA SER A 17 -0.49 -17.12 -5.03
C SER A 17 0.87 -16.65 -4.53
N PHE A 18 0.91 -16.18 -3.28
CA PHE A 18 2.17 -15.89 -2.62
C PHE A 18 2.79 -17.21 -2.18
N ASP A 19 3.67 -17.77 -3.00
CA ASP A 19 4.43 -18.97 -2.66
C ASP A 19 5.61 -18.59 -1.74
N PHE A 20 5.30 -18.07 -0.55
CA PHE A 20 6.23 -18.12 0.56
C PHE A 20 6.07 -19.50 1.18
N ALA A 21 7.04 -20.40 0.95
CA ALA A 21 7.06 -21.69 1.64
C ALA A 21 6.85 -21.42 3.15
N THR A 22 5.80 -22.01 3.74
CA THR A 22 5.47 -21.79 5.16
C THR A 22 6.71 -22.07 5.99
N PRO A 23 7.35 -21.05 6.60
CA PRO A 23 8.55 -21.29 7.38
C PRO A 23 8.15 -22.19 8.55
N PRO A 24 8.92 -23.26 8.87
CA PRO A 24 8.72 -23.94 10.13
C PRO A 24 8.88 -22.90 11.25
N GLY A 25 7.82 -22.68 12.03
CA GLY A 25 7.85 -21.71 13.11
C GLY A 25 9.04 -21.97 14.03
N PRO A 26 9.72 -20.93 14.54
CA PRO A 26 10.87 -21.14 15.43
C PRO A 26 10.46 -21.95 16.66
N PRO A 27 11.37 -22.74 17.26
CA PRO A 27 11.12 -23.40 18.54
C PRO A 27 10.61 -22.38 19.56
N LEU A 28 9.67 -22.78 20.41
CA LEU A 28 9.00 -21.94 21.44
C LEU A 28 9.98 -21.14 22.34
N SER A 29 11.26 -21.47 22.35
CA SER A 29 12.32 -20.84 23.14
C SER A 29 12.99 -19.61 22.49
N ILE A 30 12.71 -19.24 21.24
CA ILE A 30 13.40 -18.13 20.52
C ILE A 30 12.42 -17.01 20.11
N GLN A 31 11.17 -17.03 20.57
CA GLN A 31 10.23 -15.94 20.27
C GLN A 31 10.50 -14.72 21.18
N PRO A 32 10.73 -13.52 20.62
CA PRO A 32 10.76 -12.30 21.41
C PRO A 32 9.43 -12.11 22.17
N GLU A 33 9.49 -11.59 23.39
CA GLU A 33 8.30 -11.27 24.19
C GLU A 33 7.36 -10.32 23.41
N GLY A 34 6.21 -10.85 22.97
CA GLY A 34 5.22 -10.10 22.19
C GLY A 34 5.18 -10.40 20.67
N ALA A 35 5.94 -11.38 20.17
CA ALA A 35 5.90 -11.77 18.76
C ALA A 35 4.58 -12.49 18.38
N ILE A 36 3.99 -12.12 17.23
CA ILE A 36 2.80 -12.78 16.67
C ILE A 36 3.25 -13.96 15.82
N SER A 37 2.81 -15.17 16.17
CA SER A 37 3.15 -16.43 15.47
C SER A 37 2.23 -16.72 14.25
N SER A 38 2.77 -17.43 13.25
CA SER A 38 2.13 -17.88 12.00
C SER A 38 0.97 -18.89 12.15
N SER A 39 0.00 -18.61 13.03
CA SER A 39 -1.26 -19.37 13.00
C SER A 39 -1.98 -19.16 11.66
N SER A 40 -2.67 -20.19 11.14
CA SER A 40 -3.34 -20.17 9.83
C SER A 40 -4.26 -18.96 9.62
N ARG A 41 -4.91 -18.48 10.68
CA ARG A 41 -5.78 -17.29 10.65
C ARG A 41 -5.03 -15.97 10.42
N PHE A 42 -3.79 -15.85 10.90
CA PHE A 42 -2.96 -14.65 10.68
C PHE A 42 -2.30 -14.73 9.32
N GLN A 43 -1.83 -15.92 8.91
CA GLN A 43 -1.33 -16.20 7.57
C GLN A 43 -2.28 -15.70 6.48
N ALA A 44 -3.54 -16.15 6.49
CA ALA A 44 -4.52 -15.77 5.46
C ALA A 44 -4.79 -14.27 5.39
N ARG A 45 -4.79 -13.58 6.55
CA ARG A 45 -4.95 -12.11 6.61
C ARG A 45 -3.74 -11.42 6.01
N THR A 46 -2.53 -11.84 6.40
CA THR A 46 -1.29 -11.25 5.93
C THR A 46 -1.13 -11.44 4.42
N GLU A 47 -1.45 -12.62 3.89
CA GLU A 47 -1.46 -12.88 2.44
C GLU A 47 -2.48 -12.00 1.72
N TYR A 48 -3.68 -11.82 2.28
CA TYR A 48 -4.66 -10.89 1.72
C TYR A 48 -4.08 -9.46 1.66
N VAL A 49 -3.51 -8.96 2.75
CA VAL A 49 -2.91 -7.62 2.79
C VAL A 49 -1.74 -7.51 1.80
N GLY A 50 -0.89 -8.52 1.72
CA GLY A 50 0.20 -8.58 0.72
C GLY A 50 -0.32 -8.40 -0.70
N ARG A 51 -1.48 -8.96 -1.05
CA ARG A 51 -2.07 -8.82 -2.40
C ARG A 51 -2.53 -7.38 -2.62
N ARG A 52 -3.10 -6.75 -1.61
CA ARG A 52 -3.51 -5.33 -1.67
C ARG A 52 -2.31 -4.38 -1.80
N ILE A 53 -1.20 -4.70 -1.13
CA ILE A 53 0.07 -3.96 -1.28
C ILE A 53 0.60 -4.10 -2.69
N ALA A 54 0.73 -5.32 -3.21
CA ALA A 54 1.21 -5.57 -4.56
C ALA A 54 0.34 -4.89 -5.64
N ALA A 55 -0.97 -4.73 -5.36
CA ALA A 55 -1.90 -4.06 -6.27
C ALA A 55 -1.73 -2.53 -6.35
N GLN A 56 -1.02 -1.88 -5.41
CA GLN A 56 -0.93 -0.41 -5.36
C GLN A 56 -0.28 0.21 -6.61
N ALA A 57 0.70 -0.46 -7.21
CA ALA A 57 1.28 0.00 -8.47
C ALA A 57 0.25 -0.02 -9.60
N VAL A 58 -0.52 -1.10 -9.72
CA VAL A 58 -1.59 -1.20 -10.73
C VAL A 58 -2.68 -0.15 -10.47
N ALA A 59 -3.06 0.07 -9.21
CA ALA A 59 -4.02 1.11 -8.84
C ALA A 59 -3.54 2.51 -9.24
N LEU A 60 -2.27 2.85 -8.99
CA LEU A 60 -1.69 4.12 -9.41
C LEU A 60 -1.76 4.29 -10.94
N ALA A 61 -1.37 3.25 -11.69
CA ALA A 61 -1.39 3.28 -13.16
C ALA A 61 -2.79 3.50 -13.73
N GLN A 62 -3.81 2.90 -13.11
CA GLN A 62 -5.19 2.93 -13.61
C GLN A 62 -5.97 4.17 -13.19
N THR A 63 -5.69 4.72 -12.01
CA THR A 63 -6.56 5.73 -11.38
C THR A 63 -5.85 7.03 -11.04
N GLY A 64 -4.52 7.07 -11.15
CA GLY A 64 -3.71 8.22 -10.72
C GLY A 64 -3.71 8.42 -9.21
N GLN A 65 -4.14 7.45 -8.41
CA GLN A 65 -4.12 7.52 -6.95
C GLN A 65 -3.88 6.14 -6.33
N THR A 66 -3.49 6.14 -5.07
CA THR A 66 -3.39 4.94 -4.24
C THR A 66 -4.00 5.20 -2.87
N THR A 67 -3.87 4.22 -1.98
CA THR A 67 -4.26 4.40 -0.58
C THR A 67 -3.37 5.39 0.18
N PHE A 68 -2.22 5.80 -0.37
CA PHE A 68 -1.29 6.74 0.25
C PHE A 68 -0.78 7.86 -0.68
N ILE A 69 -1.12 7.84 -1.98
CA ILE A 69 -0.85 8.91 -2.95
C ILE A 69 -2.20 9.48 -3.39
N HIS A 70 -2.43 10.75 -3.09
CA HIS A 70 -3.63 11.45 -3.53
C HIS A 70 -3.47 11.91 -5.00
N HIS A 71 -4.56 11.90 -5.77
CA HIS A 71 -4.51 12.21 -7.20
C HIS A 71 -3.92 13.59 -7.52
N SER A 72 -4.21 14.59 -6.70
CA SER A 72 -3.69 15.96 -6.90
C SER A 72 -2.16 16.05 -6.79
N GLN A 73 -1.50 15.07 -6.18
CA GLN A 73 -0.04 15.06 -6.04
C GLN A 73 0.67 14.62 -7.33
N VAL A 74 -0.01 13.87 -8.20
CA VAL A 74 0.58 13.29 -9.41
C VAL A 74 0.99 14.39 -10.38
N GLU A 75 0.10 15.34 -10.66
CA GLU A 75 0.40 16.42 -11.61
C GLU A 75 1.46 17.40 -11.07
N THR A 76 1.55 17.54 -9.75
CA THR A 76 2.43 18.52 -9.10
C THR A 76 3.83 18.00 -8.76
N SER A 77 4.09 16.71 -8.92
CA SER A 77 5.37 16.10 -8.53
C SER A 77 5.98 15.22 -9.62
N PRO A 78 7.12 15.61 -10.21
CA PRO A 78 7.79 14.78 -11.23
C PRO A 78 8.24 13.43 -10.68
N ILE A 79 8.50 13.33 -9.37
CA ILE A 79 8.85 12.08 -8.69
C ILE A 79 7.66 11.11 -8.69
N ILE A 80 6.46 11.62 -8.44
CA ILE A 80 5.23 10.81 -8.49
C ILE A 80 4.85 10.48 -9.93
N GLN A 81 5.08 11.38 -10.89
CA GLN A 81 4.90 11.09 -12.32
C GLN A 81 5.82 9.95 -12.78
N ASP A 82 7.07 9.93 -12.32
CA ASP A 82 8.00 8.83 -12.61
C ASP A 82 7.52 7.49 -12.02
N ALA A 83 6.98 7.53 -10.79
CA ALA A 83 6.35 6.37 -10.15
C ALA A 83 5.09 5.90 -10.89
N LEU A 84 4.26 6.82 -11.41
CA LEU A 84 3.11 6.52 -12.26
C LEU A 84 3.56 5.85 -13.58
N ALA A 85 4.61 6.35 -14.21
CA ALA A 85 5.17 5.77 -15.43
C ALA A 85 5.72 4.35 -15.17
N GLY A 86 6.49 4.16 -14.09
CA GLY A 86 6.96 2.85 -13.65
C GLY A 86 5.81 1.89 -13.35
N SER A 87 4.77 2.38 -12.67
CA SER A 87 3.55 1.64 -12.38
C SER A 87 2.81 1.21 -13.65
N SER A 88 2.76 2.07 -14.67
CA SER A 88 2.15 1.77 -15.96
C SER A 88 2.92 0.68 -16.71
N LEU A 89 4.26 0.75 -16.71
CA LEU A 89 5.10 -0.32 -17.25
C LEU A 89 4.88 -1.65 -16.52
N HIS A 90 4.76 -1.60 -15.19
CA HIS A 90 4.45 -2.78 -14.37
C HIS A 90 3.08 -3.38 -14.70
N ALA A 91 2.05 -2.54 -14.86
CA ALA A 91 0.70 -2.99 -15.21
C ALA A 91 0.64 -3.62 -16.62
N MET A 92 1.49 -3.19 -17.55
CA MET A 92 1.61 -3.74 -18.90
C MET A 92 2.58 -4.94 -19.01
N ARG A 93 3.06 -5.45 -17.89
CA ARG A 93 4.00 -6.58 -17.86
C ARG A 93 3.34 -7.85 -18.39
N ASN A 94 4.06 -8.58 -19.24
CA ASN A 94 3.71 -9.89 -19.76
C ASN A 94 4.97 -10.75 -19.91
N PRO A 95 4.87 -12.06 -20.24
CA PRO A 95 6.04 -12.92 -20.35
C PRO A 95 7.11 -12.42 -21.34
N ALA A 96 6.73 -11.70 -22.40
CA ALA A 96 7.66 -11.20 -23.41
C ALA A 96 8.47 -9.99 -22.95
N ASN A 97 7.97 -9.18 -22.02
CA ASN A 97 8.64 -7.97 -21.53
C ASN A 97 9.03 -8.01 -20.04
N ALA A 98 8.77 -9.11 -19.33
CA ALA A 98 8.93 -9.21 -17.88
C ALA A 98 10.32 -8.77 -17.37
N THR A 99 11.39 -9.24 -18.02
CA THR A 99 12.78 -8.88 -17.64
C THR A 99 13.07 -7.41 -17.89
N ILE A 100 12.55 -6.83 -18.98
CA ILE A 100 12.74 -5.41 -19.31
C ILE A 100 12.06 -4.54 -18.25
N VAL A 101 10.80 -4.84 -17.94
CA VAL A 101 10.02 -4.14 -16.91
C VAL A 101 10.70 -4.25 -15.56
N LYS A 102 11.14 -5.45 -15.17
CA LYS A 102 11.90 -5.67 -13.92
C LYS A 102 13.12 -4.75 -13.82
N ASN A 103 13.98 -4.78 -14.84
CA ASN A 103 15.21 -4.00 -14.85
C ASN A 103 14.92 -2.49 -14.80
N GLU A 104 13.86 -2.04 -15.47
CA GLU A 104 13.46 -0.65 -15.47
C GLU A 104 12.93 -0.18 -14.10
N ILE A 105 12.13 -1.00 -13.41
CA ILE A 105 11.70 -0.71 -12.03
C ILE A 105 12.90 -0.63 -11.09
N SER A 106 13.83 -1.57 -11.18
CA SER A 106 15.07 -1.55 -10.38
C SER A 106 15.92 -0.31 -10.67
N ARG A 107 16.06 0.07 -11.94
CA ARG A 107 16.81 1.26 -12.36
C ARG A 107 16.18 2.54 -11.80
N ARG A 108 14.86 2.70 -11.88
CA ARG A 108 14.13 3.86 -11.35
C ARG A 108 14.30 4.00 -9.84
N ALA A 109 14.16 2.91 -9.10
CA ALA A 109 14.38 2.92 -7.65
C ALA A 109 15.81 3.33 -7.29
N ALA A 110 16.82 2.78 -7.99
CA ALA A 110 18.22 3.12 -7.77
C ALA A 110 18.53 4.59 -8.07
N LEU A 111 17.98 5.15 -9.16
CA LEU A 111 18.15 6.56 -9.50
C LEU A 111 17.50 7.49 -8.48
N LEU A 112 16.29 7.15 -8.01
CA LEU A 112 15.61 7.91 -6.97
C LEU A 112 16.46 7.94 -5.68
N ILE A 113 16.93 6.78 -5.22
CA ILE A 113 17.80 6.66 -4.05
C ILE A 113 19.08 7.49 -4.23
N GLN A 114 19.76 7.32 -5.35
CA GLN A 114 20.99 8.06 -5.64
C GLN A 114 20.75 9.58 -5.60
N ALA A 115 19.68 10.07 -6.24
CA ALA A 115 19.37 11.49 -6.29
C ALA A 115 19.08 12.07 -4.89
N VAL A 116 18.23 11.39 -4.11
CA VAL A 116 17.85 11.85 -2.76
C VAL A 116 19.03 11.80 -1.81
N GLU A 117 19.80 10.72 -1.79
CA GLU A 117 20.98 10.59 -0.92
C GLU A 117 22.06 11.62 -1.28
N THR A 118 22.24 11.90 -2.57
CA THR A 118 23.13 12.97 -3.03
C THR A 118 22.67 14.33 -2.49
N LEU A 119 21.37 14.64 -2.58
CA LEU A 119 20.84 15.89 -2.05
C LEU A 119 21.00 16.01 -0.53
N ILE A 120 20.73 14.93 0.21
CA ILE A 120 20.91 14.88 1.68
C ILE A 120 22.37 15.11 2.05
N ALA A 121 23.32 14.51 1.33
CA ALA A 121 24.75 14.66 1.59
C ALA A 121 25.26 16.08 1.31
N HIS A 122 24.76 16.74 0.25
CA HIS A 122 25.20 18.09 -0.13
C HIS A 122 24.48 19.20 0.64
N CYS A 123 23.26 18.97 1.12
CA CYS A 123 22.43 19.97 1.78
C CYS A 123 21.74 19.38 3.03
N PRO A 124 22.50 18.97 4.07
CA PRO A 124 21.94 18.29 5.24
C PRO A 124 20.99 19.17 6.07
N THR A 125 21.08 20.49 5.93
CA THR A 125 20.24 21.48 6.63
C THR A 125 19.04 21.95 5.81
N ALA A 126 18.94 21.55 4.54
CA ALA A 126 17.78 21.90 3.73
C ALA A 126 16.58 21.06 4.16
N GLY A 127 15.45 21.71 4.42
CA GLY A 127 14.16 21.03 4.60
C GLY A 127 13.72 20.39 3.29
N LEU A 128 14.20 19.18 3.02
CA LEU A 128 13.81 18.41 1.85
C LEU A 128 12.41 17.83 2.07
N ASP A 129 11.51 18.09 1.14
CA ASP A 129 10.21 17.43 1.12
C ASP A 129 10.39 15.95 0.75
N LEU A 130 10.38 15.09 1.77
CA LEU A 130 10.58 13.64 1.62
C LEU A 130 9.29 12.89 1.29
N LEU A 131 8.12 13.54 1.31
CA LEU A 131 6.85 12.86 1.03
C LEU A 131 6.85 12.22 -0.38
N PRO A 132 7.13 12.95 -1.48
CA PRO A 132 7.14 12.32 -2.80
C PRO A 132 8.21 11.23 -3.00
N PRO A 133 9.47 11.40 -2.54
CA PRO A 133 10.46 10.32 -2.56
C PRO A 133 10.03 9.06 -1.81
N VAL A 134 9.48 9.20 -0.60
CA VAL A 134 9.00 8.05 0.20
C VAL A 134 7.85 7.36 -0.51
N GLN A 135 6.86 8.10 -1.01
CA GLN A 135 5.73 7.56 -1.77
C GLN A 135 6.18 6.79 -3.02
N ALA A 136 7.10 7.35 -3.81
CA ALA A 136 7.61 6.70 -5.03
C ALA A 136 8.42 5.44 -4.72
N LEU A 137 9.33 5.49 -3.74
CA LEU A 137 10.11 4.31 -3.34
C LEU A 137 9.18 3.22 -2.76
N LEU A 138 8.16 3.59 -2.00
CA LEU A 138 7.15 2.68 -1.47
C LEU A 138 6.36 1.96 -2.58
N ILE A 139 6.04 2.63 -3.69
CA ILE A 139 5.45 1.98 -4.88
C ILE A 139 6.43 0.96 -5.47
N TYR A 140 7.70 1.34 -5.66
CA TYR A 140 8.70 0.41 -6.17
C TYR A 140 8.92 -0.79 -5.24
N GLN A 141 8.88 -0.60 -3.92
CA GLN A 141 8.97 -1.70 -2.96
C GLN A 141 7.74 -2.61 -2.99
N SER A 142 6.55 -2.05 -3.19
CA SER A 142 5.30 -2.80 -3.37
C SER A 142 5.39 -3.76 -4.57
N ILE A 143 6.08 -3.37 -5.65
CA ILE A 143 6.36 -4.22 -6.81
C ILE A 143 7.40 -5.30 -6.49
N ARG A 144 8.48 -4.92 -5.80
CA ARG A 144 9.71 -5.73 -5.72
C ARG A 144 9.74 -6.73 -4.58
N LEU A 145 9.20 -6.40 -3.41
CA LEU A 145 9.19 -7.29 -2.24
C LEU A 145 8.26 -8.49 -2.45
N PHE A 146 7.16 -8.29 -3.19
CA PHE A 146 6.12 -9.28 -3.43
C PHE A 146 6.26 -10.01 -4.78
N SER A 147 7.42 -9.89 -5.43
CA SER A 147 7.76 -10.62 -6.65
C SER A 147 8.13 -12.06 -6.32
N THR A 148 7.23 -13.01 -6.57
CA THR A 148 7.40 -14.43 -6.19
C THR A 148 8.43 -15.18 -7.03
N ILE A 149 8.76 -14.68 -8.21
CA ILE A 149 9.62 -15.37 -9.19
C ILE A 149 11.09 -14.94 -9.05
N ASP A 150 11.38 -13.84 -8.34
CA ASP A 150 12.67 -13.15 -8.45
C ASP A 150 13.34 -12.82 -7.11
N ILE A 151 14.11 -13.80 -6.62
CA ILE A 151 14.91 -13.68 -5.39
C ILE A 151 15.90 -12.51 -5.47
N THR A 152 16.47 -12.21 -6.66
CA THR A 152 17.44 -11.12 -6.81
C THR A 152 16.77 -9.75 -6.62
N GLN A 153 15.54 -9.61 -7.13
CA GLN A 153 14.77 -8.39 -6.98
C GLN A 153 14.36 -8.16 -5.53
N GLN A 154 13.94 -9.22 -4.83
CA GLN A 154 13.64 -9.20 -3.40
C GLN A 154 14.88 -8.85 -2.57
N ALA A 155 16.03 -9.48 -2.82
CA ALA A 155 17.27 -9.19 -2.09
C ALA A 155 17.76 -7.74 -2.28
N GLN A 156 17.56 -7.14 -3.46
CA GLN A 156 17.83 -5.71 -3.63
C GLN A 156 16.78 -4.84 -2.92
N ALA A 157 15.50 -5.24 -2.94
CA ALA A 157 14.42 -4.52 -2.27
C ALA A 157 14.62 -4.47 -0.74
N GLU A 158 15.07 -5.58 -0.15
CA GLU A 158 15.45 -5.67 1.26
C GLU A 158 16.59 -4.71 1.62
N ARG A 159 17.61 -4.61 0.76
CA ARG A 159 18.70 -3.63 0.97
C ARG A 159 18.18 -2.19 0.90
N ASP A 160 17.36 -1.92 -0.11
CA ASP A 160 16.79 -0.59 -0.36
C ASP A 160 15.76 -0.18 0.71
N ALA A 161 15.21 -1.13 1.49
CA ALA A 161 14.29 -0.85 2.58
C ALA A 161 14.92 0.00 3.69
N THR A 162 16.25 -0.03 3.84
CA THR A 162 16.96 0.82 4.80
C THR A 162 16.85 2.32 4.47
N TYR A 163 16.87 2.68 3.18
CA TYR A 163 16.64 4.05 2.72
C TYR A 163 15.19 4.47 2.93
N LEU A 164 14.24 3.58 2.61
CA LEU A 164 12.82 3.85 2.86
C LEU A 164 12.56 4.11 4.35
N ALA A 165 13.14 3.29 5.23
CA ALA A 165 13.01 3.45 6.67
C ALA A 165 13.66 4.77 7.17
N SER A 166 14.84 5.14 6.67
CA SER A 166 15.51 6.37 7.08
C SER A 166 14.75 7.63 6.63
N TRP A 167 14.21 7.63 5.42
CA TRP A 167 13.40 8.73 4.90
C TRP A 167 12.05 8.81 5.61
N ALA A 168 11.40 7.68 5.87
CA ALA A 168 10.15 7.62 6.63
C ALA A 168 10.34 8.10 8.08
N ALA A 169 11.49 7.81 8.71
CA ALA A 169 11.79 8.32 10.05
C ALA A 169 11.83 9.85 10.09
N LYS A 170 12.43 10.50 9.09
CA LYS A 170 12.42 11.97 8.96
C LYS A 170 11.03 12.51 8.68
N LEU A 171 10.30 11.89 7.74
CA LEU A 171 8.94 12.28 7.40
C LEU A 171 7.97 12.10 8.60
N ARG A 172 8.23 11.15 9.49
CA ARG A 172 7.48 10.93 10.73
C ARG A 172 7.55 12.13 11.67
N GLU A 173 8.62 12.93 11.63
CA GLU A 173 8.76 14.17 12.40
C GLU A 173 7.76 15.26 11.94
N GLU A 174 7.22 15.16 10.72
CA GLU A 174 6.19 16.06 10.20
C GLU A 174 4.78 15.71 10.67
N LEU A 175 4.57 14.54 11.30
CA LEU A 175 3.24 14.08 11.70
C LEU A 175 2.56 15.07 12.65
N GLN A 176 1.38 15.50 12.26
CA GLN A 176 0.51 16.32 13.09
C GLN A 176 -0.69 15.50 13.59
N PRO A 177 -1.17 15.74 14.83
CA PRO A 177 -2.44 15.18 15.29
C PRO A 177 -3.59 15.66 14.40
N PHE A 178 -4.75 15.00 14.51
CA PHE A 178 -5.95 15.50 13.85
C PHE A 178 -6.28 16.92 14.34
N ASN A 179 -6.45 17.81 13.38
CA ASN A 179 -6.84 19.20 13.60
C ASN A 179 -7.81 19.60 12.50
N THR A 180 -8.55 20.70 12.73
CA THR A 180 -9.35 21.29 11.65
C THR A 180 -8.37 21.82 10.60
N PRO A 181 -8.39 21.29 9.37
CA PRO A 181 -7.47 21.74 8.33
C PRO A 181 -7.83 23.15 7.89
N ARG A 182 -6.81 23.89 7.44
CA ARG A 182 -6.97 25.26 6.93
C ARG A 182 -7.73 25.29 5.59
N ASP A 183 -7.37 24.38 4.70
CA ASP A 183 -7.86 24.23 3.33
C ASP A 183 -7.66 22.78 2.86
N TRP A 184 -8.21 22.44 1.69
CA TRP A 184 -8.13 21.07 1.17
C TRP A 184 -6.69 20.63 0.87
N THR A 185 -5.84 21.52 0.37
CA THR A 185 -4.44 21.21 0.04
C THR A 185 -3.65 20.86 1.29
N HIS A 186 -3.83 21.63 2.36
CA HIS A 186 -3.25 21.37 3.67
C HIS A 186 -3.74 20.03 4.24
N TRP A 187 -5.05 19.74 4.14
CA TRP A 187 -5.59 18.45 4.58
C TRP A 187 -4.97 17.28 3.81
N VAL A 188 -4.96 17.35 2.47
CA VAL A 188 -4.38 16.30 1.60
C VAL A 188 -2.92 16.06 1.95
N ARG A 189 -2.13 17.12 2.16
CA ARG A 189 -0.72 17.00 2.57
C ARG A 189 -0.58 16.23 3.87
N GLN A 190 -1.28 16.65 4.93
CA GLN A 190 -1.20 16.01 6.25
C GLN A 190 -1.68 14.55 6.22
N GLU A 191 -2.78 14.30 5.52
CA GLU A 191 -3.33 12.96 5.37
C GLU A 191 -2.42 12.04 4.54
N SER A 192 -1.77 12.57 3.50
CA SER A 192 -0.79 11.82 2.69
C SER A 192 0.44 11.43 3.51
N VAL A 193 0.93 12.30 4.40
CA VAL A 193 2.03 11.98 5.33
C VAL A 193 1.61 10.82 6.25
N ARG A 194 0.45 10.94 6.91
CA ARG A 194 -0.11 9.89 7.80
C ARG A 194 -0.23 8.55 7.08
N ARG A 195 -0.88 8.53 5.92
CA ARG A 195 -1.10 7.34 5.09
C ARG A 195 0.20 6.72 4.62
N THR A 196 1.16 7.54 4.20
CA THR A 196 2.47 7.07 3.72
C THR A 196 3.26 6.39 4.84
N ILE A 197 3.39 7.03 6.00
CA ILE A 197 4.09 6.44 7.16
C ILE A 197 3.40 5.13 7.59
N LEU A 198 2.08 5.16 7.70
CA LEU A 198 1.31 3.98 8.07
C LEU A 198 1.51 2.83 7.08
N PHE A 199 1.56 3.11 5.78
CA PHE A 199 1.76 2.09 4.76
C PHE A 199 3.21 1.57 4.71
N VAL A 200 4.23 2.38 5.05
CA VAL A 200 5.62 1.92 5.25
C VAL A 200 5.71 0.88 6.37
N GLU A 201 4.99 1.07 7.47
CA GLU A 201 4.97 0.09 8.55
C GLU A 201 4.23 -1.19 8.13
N VAL A 202 3.08 -1.04 7.46
CA VAL A 202 2.29 -2.19 6.99
C VAL A 202 3.07 -3.05 6.01
N ILE A 203 3.75 -2.46 5.02
CA ILE A 203 4.55 -3.24 4.07
C ILE A 203 5.70 -3.98 4.75
N THR A 204 6.34 -3.34 5.72
CA THR A 204 7.45 -3.91 6.47
C THR A 204 6.99 -5.10 7.32
N GLY A 205 5.91 -4.93 8.09
CA GLY A 205 5.36 -5.99 8.95
C GLY A 205 4.83 -7.17 8.13
N VAL A 206 4.05 -6.91 7.08
CA VAL A 206 3.51 -7.96 6.19
C VAL A 206 4.63 -8.76 5.54
N TYR A 207 5.63 -8.08 4.98
CA TYR A 207 6.76 -8.76 4.34
C TYR A 207 7.57 -9.61 5.34
N ARG A 208 7.89 -9.07 6.53
CA ARG A 208 8.58 -9.80 7.59
C ARG A 208 7.81 -11.03 8.04
N PHE A 209 6.51 -10.90 8.28
CA PHE A 209 5.66 -12.01 8.68
C PHE A 209 5.63 -13.13 7.63
N LEU A 210 5.42 -12.79 6.35
CA LEU A 210 5.39 -13.78 5.27
C LEU A 210 6.74 -14.50 5.10
N LYS A 211 7.84 -13.79 5.32
CA LYS A 211 9.19 -14.35 5.18
C LYS A 211 9.66 -15.16 6.39
N LEU A 212 9.36 -14.70 7.61
CA LEU A 212 9.94 -15.23 8.86
C LEU A 212 8.92 -16.01 9.71
N GLY A 213 7.63 -15.92 9.41
CA GLY A 213 6.55 -16.55 10.18
C GLY A 213 6.18 -15.80 11.47
N TRP A 214 6.75 -14.62 11.72
CA TRP A 214 6.40 -13.76 12.84
C TRP A 214 6.73 -12.30 12.56
N ASP A 215 6.12 -11.39 13.34
CA ASP A 215 6.36 -9.95 13.28
C ASP A 215 6.38 -9.34 14.70
N THR A 216 7.16 -8.27 14.87
CA THR A 216 7.26 -7.46 16.10
C THR A 216 6.70 -6.04 15.92
N GLY A 217 6.22 -5.69 14.71
CA GLY A 217 5.86 -4.34 14.29
C GLY A 217 4.57 -3.75 14.86
N GLU A 218 3.72 -4.51 15.58
CA GLU A 218 2.44 -3.99 16.10
C GLU A 218 2.61 -2.73 16.99
N ARG A 219 3.73 -2.64 17.75
CA ARG A 219 3.96 -1.49 18.64
C ARG A 219 4.31 -0.19 17.91
N GLU A 220 4.82 -0.27 16.68
CA GLU A 220 5.26 0.90 15.90
C GLU A 220 4.09 1.60 15.20
N ILE A 221 2.96 0.88 15.03
CA ILE A 221 1.75 1.40 14.37
C ILE A 221 0.70 1.96 15.34
N ASP A 222 0.71 1.57 16.61
CA ASP A 222 -0.39 1.83 17.57
C ASP A 222 -0.83 3.30 17.69
N ASN A 223 0.15 4.21 17.59
CA ASN A 223 -0.05 5.66 17.70
C ASN A 223 -0.26 6.36 16.35
N LEU A 224 -0.13 5.63 15.24
CA LEU A 224 -0.40 6.15 13.92
C LEU A 224 -1.91 6.25 13.70
N SER A 225 -2.30 7.20 12.88
CA SER A 225 -3.70 7.49 12.61
C SER A 225 -3.89 7.96 11.17
N PHE A 226 -5.09 7.78 10.64
CA PHE A 226 -5.49 8.27 9.32
C PHE A 226 -7.01 8.47 9.25
N THR A 227 -7.47 9.12 8.21
CA THR A 227 -8.89 9.37 7.92
C THR A 227 -9.42 8.30 6.98
N ALA A 228 -10.25 7.36 7.45
CA ALA A 228 -10.72 6.23 6.64
C ALA A 228 -11.85 6.57 5.64
N GLN A 229 -12.41 7.77 5.73
CA GLN A 229 -13.56 8.19 4.93
C GLN A 229 -13.20 8.34 3.44
N ALA A 230 -13.77 7.47 2.60
CA ALA A 230 -13.57 7.44 1.16
C ALA A 230 -13.91 8.79 0.50
N ALA A 231 -15.05 9.39 0.85
CA ALA A 231 -15.49 10.65 0.25
C ALA A 231 -14.53 11.82 0.51
N LEU A 232 -13.76 11.77 1.60
CA LEU A 232 -12.73 12.78 1.89
C LEU A 232 -11.45 12.54 1.10
N TRP A 233 -10.99 11.29 1.03
CA TRP A 233 -9.76 10.94 0.32
C TRP A 233 -9.90 10.96 -1.21
N GLU A 234 -11.09 10.64 -1.73
CA GLU A 234 -11.33 10.54 -3.18
C GLU A 234 -11.87 11.83 -3.81
N ALA A 235 -12.14 12.86 -3.00
CA ALA A 235 -12.61 14.16 -3.47
C ALA A 235 -11.69 14.70 -4.58
N ARG A 236 -12.27 15.17 -5.70
CA ARG A 236 -11.53 15.67 -6.86
C ARG A 236 -11.32 17.18 -6.86
N SER A 237 -11.99 17.89 -5.95
CA SER A 237 -11.85 19.32 -5.77
C SER A 237 -12.07 19.72 -4.31
N GLU A 238 -11.65 20.93 -3.95
CA GLU A 238 -11.90 21.51 -2.63
C GLU A 238 -13.41 21.59 -2.31
N VAL A 239 -14.23 21.91 -3.31
CA VAL A 239 -15.69 21.97 -3.18
C VAL A 239 -16.28 20.60 -2.81
N GLU A 240 -15.86 19.52 -3.50
CA GLU A 240 -16.29 18.16 -3.17
C GLU A 240 -15.84 17.75 -1.76
N TRP A 241 -14.61 18.12 -1.39
CA TRP A 241 -14.05 17.84 -0.07
C TRP A 241 -14.82 18.55 1.05
N GLU A 242 -15.15 19.83 0.90
CA GLU A 242 -15.94 20.59 1.88
C GLU A 242 -17.36 20.02 2.05
N MET A 243 -18.00 19.61 0.95
CA MET A 243 -19.29 18.93 0.98
C MET A 243 -19.18 17.61 1.75
N ALA A 244 -18.15 16.82 1.47
CA ALA A 244 -17.91 15.56 2.16
C ALA A 244 -17.61 15.77 3.66
N TRP A 245 -16.84 16.80 4.01
CA TRP A 245 -16.49 17.18 5.38
C TRP A 245 -17.70 17.52 6.26
N THR A 246 -18.72 18.10 5.63
CA THR A 246 -19.98 18.47 6.27
C THR A 246 -20.97 17.31 6.33
N LYS A 247 -21.02 16.49 5.27
CA LYS A 247 -22.04 15.46 5.07
C LYS A 247 -21.73 14.13 5.74
N TYR A 248 -20.47 13.72 5.76
CA TYR A 248 -20.07 12.37 6.17
C TYR A 248 -19.31 12.36 7.49
N PRO A 249 -19.32 11.24 8.24
CA PRO A 249 -18.42 11.09 9.37
C PRO A 249 -16.97 11.11 8.87
N ARG A 250 -16.08 11.77 9.63
CA ARG A 250 -14.66 11.86 9.26
C ARG A 250 -13.96 10.50 9.30
N LEU A 251 -14.36 9.62 10.21
CA LEU A 251 -13.72 8.31 10.43
C LEU A 251 -12.19 8.44 10.64
N GLU A 252 -11.80 9.47 11.39
CA GLU A 252 -10.45 9.62 11.93
C GLU A 252 -10.17 8.47 12.91
N ALA A 253 -9.23 7.59 12.55
CA ALA A 253 -8.96 6.36 13.27
C ALA A 253 -7.49 6.28 13.69
N THR A 254 -7.27 6.00 14.97
CA THR A 254 -5.94 5.65 15.51
C THR A 254 -5.82 4.13 15.58
N MET A 255 -4.66 3.56 15.26
CA MET A 255 -4.53 2.09 15.11
C MET A 255 -4.90 1.34 16.39
N SER A 256 -4.44 1.81 17.55
CA SER A 256 -4.78 1.25 18.86
C SER A 256 -6.29 1.28 19.17
N THR A 257 -7.05 2.21 18.58
CA THR A 257 -8.49 2.35 18.79
C THR A 257 -9.32 2.12 17.53
N PHE A 258 -8.72 1.55 16.48
CA PHE A 258 -9.31 1.50 15.13
C PHE A 258 -10.72 0.90 15.12
N ARG A 259 -10.93 -0.22 15.82
CA ARG A 259 -12.24 -0.88 15.91
C ARG A 259 -13.32 0.01 16.52
N ARG A 260 -12.96 0.82 17.50
CA ARG A 260 -13.88 1.75 18.18
C ARG A 260 -14.19 2.92 17.26
N ASP A 261 -13.14 3.53 16.70
CA ASP A 261 -13.24 4.75 15.91
C ASP A 261 -14.01 4.52 14.60
N THR A 262 -13.93 3.31 14.04
CA THR A 262 -14.58 2.92 12.78
C THR A 262 -15.90 2.16 12.96
N LYS A 263 -16.39 2.00 14.21
CA LYS A 263 -17.55 1.15 14.53
C LYS A 263 -18.83 1.55 13.77
N ALA A 264 -19.05 2.84 13.57
CA ALA A 264 -20.26 3.39 12.96
C ALA A 264 -20.19 3.53 11.43
N GLY A 265 -19.02 3.28 10.82
CA GLY A 265 -18.87 3.40 9.38
C GLY A 265 -19.57 2.25 8.64
N LYS A 266 -20.10 2.55 7.45
CA LYS A 266 -20.72 1.62 6.51
C LYS A 266 -19.72 1.21 5.42
N ALA A 267 -20.02 0.16 4.67
CA ALA A 267 -19.13 -0.33 3.60
C ALA A 267 -18.66 0.77 2.63
N ASP A 268 -19.58 1.62 2.18
CA ASP A 268 -19.30 2.69 1.22
C ASP A 268 -18.51 3.87 1.81
N ASP A 269 -18.40 3.96 3.14
CA ASP A 269 -17.61 5.02 3.78
C ASP A 269 -16.11 4.72 3.74
N PHE A 270 -15.66 3.51 3.41
CA PHE A 270 -14.25 3.12 3.52
C PHE A 270 -13.55 3.05 2.17
N GLU A 271 -12.38 3.67 2.12
CA GLU A 271 -11.40 3.43 1.06
C GLU A 271 -10.52 2.20 1.36
N GLU A 272 -9.56 1.92 0.47
CA GLU A 272 -8.74 0.72 0.52
C GLU A 272 -7.95 0.52 1.83
N MET A 273 -7.34 1.56 2.40
CA MET A 273 -6.57 1.48 3.65
C MET A 273 -7.46 0.98 4.79
N GLY A 274 -8.65 1.57 4.90
CA GLY A 274 -9.67 1.20 5.85
C GLY A 274 -10.07 -0.26 5.74
N ILE A 275 -10.23 -0.77 4.52
CA ILE A 275 -10.53 -2.17 4.24
C ILE A 275 -9.35 -3.09 4.61
N ILE A 276 -8.11 -2.68 4.31
CA ILE A 276 -6.89 -3.38 4.71
C ILE A 276 -6.84 -3.54 6.24
N PHE A 277 -6.98 -2.44 6.98
CA PHE A 277 -6.92 -2.48 8.45
C PHE A 277 -8.09 -3.24 9.06
N ARG A 278 -9.28 -3.13 8.48
CA ARG A 278 -10.43 -3.93 8.93
C ARG A 278 -10.16 -5.42 8.74
N ALA A 279 -9.62 -5.85 7.59
CA ALA A 279 -9.20 -7.24 7.37
C ALA A 279 -8.17 -7.70 8.41
N THR A 280 -7.16 -6.88 8.69
CA THR A 280 -6.10 -7.15 9.67
C THR A 280 -6.69 -7.37 11.07
N PHE A 281 -7.48 -6.40 11.55
CA PHE A 281 -8.03 -6.44 12.90
C PHE A 281 -9.18 -7.47 13.00
N THR A 282 -10.23 -7.39 12.19
CA THR A 282 -11.42 -8.25 12.36
C THR A 282 -11.25 -9.65 11.78
N GLY A 283 -10.39 -9.83 10.79
CA GLY A 283 -10.29 -11.04 9.99
C GLY A 283 -11.20 -11.03 8.76
N LEU A 284 -10.88 -11.89 7.80
CA LEU A 284 -11.51 -11.91 6.47
C LEU A 284 -12.99 -12.30 6.51
N GLU A 285 -13.37 -13.32 7.29
CA GLU A 285 -14.79 -13.70 7.40
C GLU A 285 -15.64 -12.58 8.04
N ALA A 286 -15.11 -11.88 9.03
CA ALA A 286 -15.81 -10.78 9.68
C ALA A 286 -15.94 -9.58 8.74
N LEU A 287 -14.92 -9.34 7.90
CA LEU A 287 -14.98 -8.34 6.85
C LEU A 287 -16.04 -8.69 5.80
N GLU A 288 -16.07 -9.94 5.31
CA GLU A 288 -17.07 -10.41 4.34
C GLU A 288 -18.50 -10.27 4.88
N ARG A 289 -18.74 -10.68 6.14
CA ARG A 289 -20.04 -10.50 6.80
C ARG A 289 -20.43 -9.03 6.93
N TRP A 290 -19.47 -8.16 7.24
CA TRP A 290 -19.72 -6.72 7.37
C TRP A 290 -20.00 -6.02 6.03
N LEU A 291 -19.41 -6.51 4.94
CA LEU A 291 -19.74 -6.09 3.57
C LEU A 291 -21.10 -6.61 3.08
N GLY A 292 -21.85 -7.32 3.93
CA GLY A 292 -23.20 -7.79 3.63
C GLY A 292 -23.27 -8.90 2.57
N GLY A 293 -22.14 -9.49 2.19
CA GLY A 293 -22.08 -10.48 1.11
C GLY A 293 -22.30 -9.89 -0.30
N ASP A 294 -22.24 -8.56 -0.46
CA ASP A 294 -22.35 -7.90 -1.75
C ASP A 294 -21.25 -8.39 -2.69
N ARG A 295 -21.64 -9.04 -3.79
CA ARG A 295 -20.70 -9.67 -4.73
C ARG A 295 -19.76 -8.67 -5.37
N ASP A 296 -20.22 -7.45 -5.65
CA ASP A 296 -19.41 -6.45 -6.34
C ASP A 296 -18.39 -5.84 -5.37
N LEU A 297 -18.78 -5.60 -4.11
CA LEU A 297 -17.85 -5.18 -3.06
C LEU A 297 -16.82 -6.27 -2.72
N LEU A 298 -17.25 -7.54 -2.62
CA LEU A 298 -16.32 -8.64 -2.35
C LEU A 298 -15.30 -8.83 -3.49
N ARG A 299 -15.71 -8.59 -4.74
CA ARG A 299 -14.81 -8.59 -5.90
C ARG A 299 -13.90 -7.37 -5.91
N LYS A 300 -14.44 -6.16 -5.72
CA LYS A 300 -13.69 -4.90 -5.61
C LYS A 300 -12.56 -5.04 -4.59
N TRP A 301 -12.85 -5.70 -3.46
CA TRP A 301 -11.90 -5.85 -2.37
C TRP A 301 -11.08 -7.14 -2.42
N GLY A 302 -11.19 -7.96 -3.47
CA GLY A 302 -10.35 -9.16 -3.65
C GLY A 302 -10.60 -10.25 -2.60
N LEU A 303 -11.80 -10.29 -2.01
CA LEU A 303 -12.24 -11.34 -1.07
C LEU A 303 -12.84 -12.55 -1.79
N ARG A 304 -13.29 -12.37 -3.04
CA ARG A 304 -13.74 -13.45 -3.93
C ARG A 304 -13.18 -13.27 -5.33
N GLU A 305 -12.93 -14.39 -6.03
CA GLU A 305 -12.41 -14.38 -7.39
C GLU A 305 -13.35 -13.66 -8.37
N GLN A 306 -12.75 -13.01 -9.38
CA GLN A 306 -13.46 -12.59 -10.57
C GLN A 306 -13.89 -13.85 -11.33
N THR A 307 -15.15 -14.21 -11.21
CA THR A 307 -15.80 -15.05 -12.22
C THR A 307 -15.94 -14.20 -13.48
N LEU A 308 -14.94 -14.24 -14.35
CA LEU A 308 -15.07 -13.69 -15.70
C LEU A 308 -16.22 -14.43 -16.39
N PRO A 309 -17.14 -13.74 -17.10
CA PRO A 309 -18.11 -14.42 -17.93
C PRO A 309 -17.37 -15.29 -18.95
N GLN A 310 -17.73 -16.57 -19.00
CA GLN A 310 -17.32 -17.46 -20.08
C GLN A 310 -18.01 -16.93 -21.35
N TYR A 311 -17.25 -16.23 -22.20
CA TYR A 311 -17.60 -15.98 -23.58
C TYR A 311 -16.73 -16.86 -24.47
#